data_AF-A0A0D2RTH7-F1
#
_entry.id   AF-A0A0D2RTH7-F1
#
_cell.length_a   1.000
_cell.length_b   1.000
_cell.length_c   1.000
_cell.angle_alpha   90.00
_cell.angle_beta   90.00
_cell.angle_gamma   90.00
#
_symmetry.space_group_name_H-M   'P 1'
#
loop_
_entity.id
_entity.type
_entity.pdbx_description
1 polymer ?
#
loop_
_entity_poly.entity_id
_entity_poly.type
_entity_poly.pdbx_seq_one_letter_code
_entity_poly.pdbx_strand_id
1 'polypeptide(L)'
;MSPSMKETSLETMEKKGEDVNGIMKKEQDKLFDPSEAPPFRINDIRAAIPKHCWVKNPWRSMSYVFRDAIVISALLAAALYFRSWFFWPVYWVAQGTMFWALFVLGHDCGHGSFSDNPILNNVMGHILHSTILVPYHGWRISHRTHHQNHGNVEKDESWVPMSEDLYNGLSSRTKFLRFKIPFPLFAYPVYLWHRSPGKTGSHFNPYSNLFAPQERKHIMTSTTCWIAMVVFLVYLSFVIGPSMTFKLYGVPYLIFVAWLDVVTYLHHHGYEQKLPWYRGKVVITTPLHCI
;
A
#
# COMPACT_ATOMS: atom_id res chain seq x y z
N MET A 1 -6.79 38.51 59.55
CA MET A 1 -5.52 38.00 60.12
C MET A 1 -4.71 37.41 58.97
N SER A 2 -3.62 38.08 58.61
CA SER A 2 -2.53 37.59 57.74
C SER A 2 -1.82 36.35 58.34
N PRO A 3 -0.86 35.70 57.65
CA PRO A 3 -0.77 35.36 56.22
C PRO A 3 -0.09 33.98 55.95
N SER A 4 0.07 33.69 54.65
CA SER A 4 0.92 32.69 53.97
C SER A 4 2.40 32.62 54.44
N MET A 5 3.01 31.42 54.38
CA MET A 5 4.25 31.12 53.61
C MET A 5 4.84 29.76 53.99
N LYS A 6 5.28 28.99 52.97
CA LYS A 6 6.62 28.37 52.92
C LYS A 6 6.89 27.82 51.51
N GLU A 7 7.35 28.71 50.64
CA GLU A 7 8.43 28.39 49.69
C GLU A 7 9.73 28.35 50.48
N THR A 8 10.50 27.27 50.38
CA THR A 8 11.89 27.27 50.87
C THR A 8 12.67 26.23 50.09
N SER A 9 13.28 26.64 48.98
CA SER A 9 14.57 26.13 48.47
C SER A 9 14.96 26.70 47.09
N LEU A 10 14.15 27.57 46.49
CA LEU A 10 14.42 28.24 45.21
C LEU A 10 15.01 29.64 45.41
N GLU A 11 16.08 29.79 46.19
CA GLU A 11 16.84 31.05 46.23
C GLU A 11 18.14 30.86 47.02
N THR A 12 19.14 30.23 46.41
CA THR A 12 20.52 30.63 46.70
C THR A 12 21.43 30.25 45.56
N MET A 13 22.22 31.23 45.11
CA MET A 13 23.36 31.12 44.21
C MET A 13 23.11 31.35 42.72
N GLU A 14 22.47 32.49 42.41
CA GLU A 14 23.03 33.35 41.36
C GLU A 14 24.36 33.95 41.85
N LYS A 15 25.50 33.48 41.29
CA LYS A 15 26.56 34.32 40.69
C LYS A 15 27.87 33.55 40.46
N LYS A 16 28.44 33.85 39.28
CA LYS A 16 29.82 33.66 38.81
C LYS A 16 30.21 32.27 38.28
N GLY A 17 30.06 32.12 36.96
CA GLY A 17 30.87 31.26 36.12
C GLY A 17 30.97 31.92 34.75
N GLU A 18 32.18 32.21 34.30
CA GLU A 18 32.54 33.04 33.17
C GLU A 18 32.12 32.48 31.80
N ASP A 19 32.05 33.42 30.87
CA ASP A 19 31.64 33.33 29.48
C ASP A 19 32.62 32.46 28.64
N VAL A 20 32.42 31.14 28.58
CA VAL A 20 33.07 30.28 27.57
C VAL A 20 32.14 29.10 27.21
N ASN A 21 31.26 29.32 26.23
CA ASN A 21 30.82 28.35 25.19
C ASN A 21 29.44 28.72 24.62
N GLY A 22 29.39 29.88 23.94
CA GLY A 22 28.28 30.25 23.04
C GLY A 22 28.08 29.33 21.82
N ILE A 23 28.72 28.15 21.80
CA ILE A 23 28.61 27.15 20.74
C ILE A 23 27.75 25.95 21.17
N MET A 24 27.62 25.64 22.46
CA MET A 24 26.91 24.42 22.92
C MET A 24 25.41 24.60 23.16
N LYS A 25 24.87 25.82 23.12
CA LYS A 25 23.46 26.08 23.42
C LYS A 25 22.52 26.12 22.21
N LYS A 26 23.02 25.77 21.01
CA LYS A 26 22.27 25.93 19.74
C LYS A 26 21.75 24.63 19.12
N GLU A 27 22.05 23.48 19.71
CA GLU A 27 21.66 22.16 19.17
C GLU A 27 20.56 21.44 19.93
N GLN A 28 20.17 21.92 21.11
CA GLN A 28 19.05 21.36 21.85
C GLN A 28 17.75 22.08 21.46
N ASP A 29 16.81 21.31 20.91
CA ASP A 29 15.41 21.64 20.60
C ASP A 29 15.09 22.26 19.23
N LYS A 30 15.78 21.86 18.15
CA LYS A 30 15.08 21.79 16.86
C LYS A 30 14.21 20.55 16.85
N LEU A 31 12.96 20.69 17.30
CA LEU A 31 11.92 19.71 17.07
C LEU A 31 11.91 19.39 15.56
N PHE A 32 12.03 18.12 15.19
CA PHE A 32 12.01 17.68 13.79
C PHE A 32 10.72 18.18 13.11
N ASP A 33 10.83 19.09 12.15
CA ASP A 33 9.69 19.51 11.32
C ASP A 33 9.61 18.57 10.11
N PRO A 34 8.61 17.67 10.03
CA PRO A 34 8.45 16.75 8.92
C PRO A 34 8.11 17.46 7.59
N SER A 35 7.79 18.75 7.63
CA SER A 35 7.43 19.58 6.47
C SER A 35 8.64 20.25 5.81
N GLU A 36 9.78 20.35 6.52
CA GLU A 36 11.01 20.90 5.97
C GLU A 36 11.65 19.92 4.98
N ALA A 37 12.36 20.47 3.98
CA ALA A 37 13.12 19.65 3.05
C ALA A 37 14.21 18.88 3.83
N PRO A 38 14.39 17.56 3.59
CA PRO A 38 15.39 16.80 4.31
C PRO A 38 16.79 17.35 4.04
N PRO A 39 17.71 17.29 5.03
CA PRO A 39 19.07 17.81 4.89
C PRO A 39 19.97 16.94 3.98
N PHE A 40 19.39 15.99 3.24
CA PHE A 40 20.06 15.06 2.35
C PHE A 40 19.27 14.91 1.05
N ARG A 41 19.98 14.55 -0.03
CA ARG A 41 19.39 14.23 -1.33
C ARG A 41 19.14 12.73 -1.43
N ILE A 42 18.31 12.33 -2.39
CA ILE A 42 18.07 10.91 -2.69
C ILE A 42 19.37 10.15 -3.01
N ASN A 43 20.35 10.81 -3.63
CA ASN A 43 21.61 10.18 -3.99
C ASN A 43 22.46 9.86 -2.76
N ASP A 44 22.33 10.67 -1.69
CA ASP A 44 23.02 10.42 -0.42
C ASP A 44 22.44 9.15 0.24
N ILE A 45 21.11 8.99 0.22
CA ILE A 45 20.44 7.76 0.67
C ILE A 45 20.91 6.56 -0.15
N ARG A 46 20.92 6.67 -1.48
CA ARG A 46 21.33 5.56 -2.36
C ARG A 46 22.79 5.17 -2.17
N ALA A 47 23.66 6.15 -1.90
CA ALA A 47 25.07 5.93 -1.62
C ALA A 47 25.30 5.25 -0.25
N ALA A 48 24.42 5.49 0.73
CA ALA A 48 24.47 4.84 2.03
C ALA A 48 24.04 3.36 2.01
N ILE A 49 23.27 2.93 0.99
CA ILE A 49 22.82 1.54 0.87
C ILE A 49 23.99 0.64 0.41
N PRO A 50 24.34 -0.42 1.17
CA PRO A 50 25.43 -1.32 0.80
C PRO A 50 25.27 -1.92 -0.61
N LYS A 51 26.38 -2.06 -1.34
CA LYS A 51 26.39 -2.57 -2.74
C LYS A 51 25.66 -3.91 -2.91
N HIS A 52 25.77 -4.80 -1.92
CA HIS A 52 25.14 -6.11 -1.99
C HIS A 52 23.59 -6.06 -1.91
N CYS A 53 23.01 -5.00 -1.35
CA CYS A 53 21.55 -4.80 -1.32
C CYS A 53 20.97 -4.46 -2.69
N TRP A 54 21.79 -3.99 -3.64
CA TRP A 54 21.37 -3.71 -5.01
C TRP A 54 21.38 -4.95 -5.92
N VAL A 55 21.94 -6.06 -5.46
CA VAL A 55 22.05 -7.30 -6.23
C VAL A 55 20.78 -8.12 -6.05
N LYS A 56 19.95 -8.17 -7.09
CA LYS A 56 18.73 -8.98 -7.09
C LYS A 56 19.08 -10.43 -7.44
N ASN A 57 18.46 -11.37 -6.74
CA ASN A 57 18.64 -12.80 -7.00
C ASN A 57 17.31 -13.41 -7.47
N PRO A 58 17.11 -13.61 -8.79
CA PRO A 58 15.86 -14.14 -9.33
C PRO A 58 15.51 -15.53 -8.78
N TRP A 59 16.50 -16.37 -8.47
CA TRP A 59 16.25 -17.69 -7.88
C TRP A 59 15.69 -17.59 -6.47
N ARG A 60 16.18 -16.63 -5.67
CA ARG A 60 15.62 -16.34 -4.36
C ARG A 60 14.19 -15.82 -4.48
N SER A 61 13.93 -14.87 -5.37
CA SER A 61 12.58 -14.34 -5.63
C SER A 61 11.61 -15.44 -6.07
N MET A 62 12.04 -16.30 -7.02
CA MET A 62 11.25 -17.44 -7.46
C MET A 62 11.04 -18.48 -6.35
N SER A 63 11.99 -18.68 -5.45
CA SER A 63 11.80 -19.59 -4.31
C SER A 63 10.64 -19.17 -3.41
N TYR A 64 10.40 -17.86 -3.24
CA TYR A 64 9.24 -17.35 -2.51
C TYR A 64 7.93 -17.61 -3.28
N VAL A 65 7.94 -17.47 -4.61
CA VAL A 65 6.78 -17.85 -5.44
C VAL A 65 6.44 -19.33 -5.27
N PHE A 66 7.43 -20.21 -5.36
CA PHE A 66 7.21 -21.66 -5.21
C PHE A 66 6.74 -22.02 -3.80
N ARG A 67 7.36 -21.44 -2.77
CA ARG A 67 6.94 -21.61 -1.38
C ARG A 67 5.46 -21.22 -1.22
N ASP A 68 5.09 -20.04 -1.70
CA ASP A 68 3.73 -19.52 -1.52
C ASP A 68 2.71 -20.34 -2.29
N ALA A 69 3.06 -20.78 -3.51
CA ALA A 69 2.23 -21.70 -4.28
C ALA A 69 2.01 -23.04 -3.55
N ILE A 70 3.07 -23.62 -2.96
CA ILE A 70 2.97 -24.87 -2.17
C ILE A 70 2.04 -24.66 -0.97
N VAL A 71 2.20 -23.58 -0.21
CA VAL A 71 1.37 -23.30 0.97
C VAL A 71 -0.09 -23.10 0.56
N ILE A 72 -0.35 -22.34 -0.50
CA ILE A 72 -1.71 -22.12 -1.05
C ILE A 72 -2.34 -23.45 -1.46
N SER A 73 -1.62 -24.28 -2.21
CA SER A 73 -2.13 -25.58 -2.63
C SER A 73 -2.37 -26.53 -1.45
N ALA A 74 -1.49 -26.51 -0.44
CA ALA A 74 -1.64 -27.32 0.77
C ALA A 74 -2.86 -26.89 1.60
N LEU A 75 -3.07 -25.58 1.78
CA LEU A 75 -4.25 -25.04 2.45
C LEU A 75 -5.53 -25.41 1.70
N LEU A 76 -5.53 -25.29 0.38
CA LEU A 76 -6.66 -25.68 -0.46
C LEU A 76 -6.97 -27.18 -0.33
N ALA A 77 -5.94 -28.03 -0.39
CA ALA A 77 -6.08 -29.47 -0.20
C ALA A 77 -6.61 -29.81 1.20
N ALA A 78 -6.10 -29.15 2.25
CA ALA A 78 -6.60 -29.32 3.61
C ALA A 78 -8.07 -28.91 3.75
N ALA A 79 -8.48 -27.79 3.16
CA ALA A 79 -9.89 -27.36 3.19
C ALA A 79 -10.81 -28.35 2.48
N LEU A 80 -10.35 -28.89 1.34
CA LEU A 80 -11.06 -29.92 0.58
C LEU A 80 -11.09 -31.27 1.30
N TYR A 81 -10.10 -31.59 2.14
CA TYR A 81 -10.05 -32.81 2.93
C TYR A 81 -10.95 -32.72 4.17
N PHE A 82 -10.78 -31.67 4.99
CA PHE A 82 -11.49 -31.54 6.27
C PHE A 82 -12.96 -31.16 6.11
N ARG A 83 -13.29 -30.25 5.16
CA ARG A 83 -14.65 -29.74 4.87
C ARG A 83 -15.49 -29.40 6.11
N SER A 84 -14.86 -28.96 7.19
CA SER A 84 -15.50 -28.74 8.49
C SER A 84 -15.77 -27.26 8.74
N TRP A 85 -16.91 -26.94 9.35
CA TRP A 85 -17.25 -25.58 9.81
C TRP A 85 -16.26 -24.99 10.79
N PHE A 86 -15.53 -25.81 11.55
CA PHE A 86 -14.45 -25.35 12.42
C PHE A 86 -13.17 -25.02 11.66
N PHE A 87 -12.91 -25.73 10.55
CA PHE A 87 -11.70 -25.52 9.75
C PHE A 87 -11.84 -24.35 8.78
N TRP A 88 -13.07 -24.06 8.30
CA TRP A 88 -13.33 -23.00 7.34
C TRP A 88 -12.77 -21.62 7.76
N PRO A 89 -13.02 -21.11 9.00
CA PRO A 89 -12.45 -19.83 9.42
C PRO A 89 -10.92 -19.80 9.43
N VAL A 90 -10.28 -20.89 9.88
CA VAL A 90 -8.81 -21.02 9.89
C VAL A 90 -8.26 -20.99 8.47
N TYR A 91 -8.86 -21.77 7.57
CA TYR A 91 -8.53 -21.76 6.15
C TYR A 91 -8.72 -20.37 5.54
N TRP A 92 -9.85 -19.70 5.78
CA TRP A 92 -10.13 -18.39 5.19
C TRP A 92 -9.09 -17.34 5.57
N VAL A 93 -8.74 -17.24 6.86
CA VAL A 93 -7.73 -16.29 7.34
C VAL A 93 -6.35 -16.63 6.77
N ALA A 94 -5.94 -17.90 6.84
CA ALA A 94 -4.63 -18.33 6.34
C ALA A 94 -4.51 -18.12 4.82
N GLN A 95 -5.52 -18.57 4.06
CA GLN A 95 -5.55 -18.48 2.61
C GLN A 95 -5.62 -17.04 2.12
N GLY A 96 -6.44 -16.18 2.77
CA GLY A 96 -6.52 -14.76 2.45
C GLY A 96 -5.22 -14.02 2.74
N THR A 97 -4.51 -14.41 3.81
CA THR A 97 -3.17 -13.88 4.11
C THR A 97 -2.15 -14.34 3.06
N MET A 98 -2.26 -15.57 2.54
CA MET A 98 -1.40 -16.01 1.44
C MET A 98 -1.73 -15.30 0.12
N PHE A 99 -2.97 -14.92 -0.14
CA PHE A 99 -3.31 -14.06 -1.28
C PHE A 99 -2.72 -12.65 -1.13
N TRP A 100 -2.64 -12.12 0.10
CA TRP A 100 -1.85 -10.92 0.37
C TRP A 100 -0.35 -11.12 0.09
N ALA A 101 0.23 -12.28 0.42
CA ALA A 101 1.62 -12.59 0.06
C ALA A 101 1.85 -12.60 -1.46
N LEU A 102 0.90 -13.15 -2.25
CA LEU A 102 0.96 -13.05 -3.71
C LEU A 102 0.92 -11.60 -4.22
N PHE A 103 0.12 -10.74 -3.57
CA PHE A 103 0.08 -9.32 -3.89
C PHE A 103 1.46 -8.66 -3.68
N VAL A 104 2.13 -8.95 -2.55
CA VAL A 104 3.47 -8.45 -2.24
C VAL A 104 4.49 -8.89 -3.29
N LEU A 105 4.52 -10.17 -3.68
CA LEU A 105 5.43 -10.65 -4.72
C LEU A 105 5.17 -10.00 -6.09
N GLY A 106 3.90 -9.79 -6.45
CA GLY A 106 3.54 -9.08 -7.68
C GLY A 106 3.82 -7.57 -7.59
N HIS A 107 3.76 -6.97 -6.39
CA HIS A 107 4.17 -5.60 -6.12
C HIS A 107 5.68 -5.42 -6.34
N ASP A 108 6.50 -6.36 -5.86
CA ASP A 108 7.94 -6.41 -6.12
C ASP A 108 8.27 -6.55 -7.61
N CYS A 109 7.47 -7.34 -8.34
CA CYS A 109 7.56 -7.40 -9.81
C CYS A 109 7.27 -6.02 -10.43
N GLY A 110 6.26 -5.31 -9.92
CA GLY A 110 5.86 -3.98 -10.37
C GLY A 110 6.95 -2.93 -10.22
N HIS A 111 7.66 -2.95 -9.08
CA HIS A 111 8.81 -2.11 -8.78
C HIS A 111 10.10 -2.55 -9.48
N GLY A 112 10.15 -3.81 -9.92
CA GLY A 112 11.35 -4.41 -10.49
C GLY A 112 12.40 -4.79 -9.45
N SER A 113 12.03 -4.87 -8.16
CA SER A 113 12.86 -5.44 -7.09
C SER A 113 12.93 -6.97 -7.18
N PHE A 114 11.94 -7.60 -7.79
CA PHE A 114 11.89 -9.06 -7.97
C PHE A 114 13.06 -9.62 -8.80
N SER A 115 13.41 -8.97 -9.91
CA SER A 115 14.56 -9.33 -10.76
C SER A 115 15.02 -8.16 -11.63
N ASP A 116 16.23 -8.24 -12.19
CA ASP A 116 16.70 -7.29 -13.21
C ASP A 116 16.13 -7.57 -14.60
N ASN A 117 15.42 -8.68 -14.80
CA ASN A 117 14.80 -9.02 -16.07
C ASN A 117 13.35 -8.49 -16.11
N PRO A 118 13.06 -7.44 -16.91
CA PRO A 118 11.72 -6.86 -16.98
C PRO A 118 10.68 -7.83 -17.55
N ILE A 119 11.07 -8.77 -18.41
CA ILE A 119 10.16 -9.80 -18.94
C ILE A 119 9.74 -10.74 -17.82
N LEU A 120 10.69 -11.23 -17.01
CA LEU A 120 10.39 -12.10 -15.88
C LEU A 120 9.45 -11.40 -14.89
N ASN A 121 9.74 -10.16 -14.53
CA ASN A 121 8.88 -9.36 -13.65
C ASN A 121 7.47 -9.21 -14.23
N ASN A 122 7.35 -8.93 -15.54
CA ASN A 122 6.02 -8.77 -16.14
C ASN A 122 5.25 -10.09 -16.18
N VAL A 123 5.89 -11.20 -16.54
CA VAL A 123 5.24 -12.52 -16.56
C VAL A 123 4.79 -12.92 -15.15
N MET A 124 5.67 -12.84 -14.16
CA MET A 124 5.33 -13.21 -12.79
C MET A 124 4.31 -12.27 -12.18
N GLY A 125 4.42 -10.96 -12.43
CA GLY A 125 3.45 -9.96 -12.01
C GLY A 125 2.05 -10.28 -12.54
N HIS A 126 1.91 -10.62 -13.83
CA HIS A 126 0.63 -11.02 -14.41
C HIS A 126 0.07 -12.30 -13.78
N ILE A 127 0.90 -13.33 -13.59
CA ILE A 127 0.47 -14.58 -12.95
C ILE A 127 -0.04 -14.28 -11.54
N LEU A 128 0.81 -13.67 -10.70
CA LEU A 128 0.53 -13.43 -9.28
C LEU A 128 -0.69 -12.52 -9.08
N HIS A 129 -0.74 -11.37 -9.75
CA HIS A 129 -1.82 -10.40 -9.57
C HIS A 129 -3.13 -10.85 -10.21
N SER A 130 -3.10 -11.49 -11.39
CA SER A 130 -4.34 -11.96 -12.02
C SER A 130 -5.00 -13.05 -11.17
N THR A 131 -4.23 -13.95 -10.54
CA THR A 131 -4.75 -14.97 -9.62
C THR A 131 -5.55 -14.38 -8.45
N ILE A 132 -5.26 -13.14 -8.04
CA ILE A 132 -5.97 -12.41 -6.97
C ILE A 132 -6.79 -11.24 -7.52
N LEU A 133 -7.22 -11.31 -8.79
CA LEU A 133 -8.09 -10.33 -9.45
C LEU A 133 -7.56 -8.88 -9.42
N VAL A 134 -6.25 -8.70 -9.51
CA VAL A 134 -5.58 -7.40 -9.68
C VAL A 134 -5.08 -7.28 -11.13
N PRO A 135 -5.45 -6.22 -11.89
CA PRO A 135 -4.91 -6.00 -13.22
C PRO A 135 -3.46 -5.48 -13.13
N TYR A 136 -2.48 -6.37 -13.31
CA TYR A 136 -1.06 -6.09 -13.02
C TYR A 136 -0.55 -4.76 -13.57
N HIS A 137 -0.61 -4.48 -14.89
CA HIS A 137 -0.10 -3.21 -15.40
C HIS A 137 -0.97 -2.01 -15.01
N GLY A 138 -2.30 -2.18 -14.96
CA GLY A 138 -3.21 -1.14 -14.52
C GLY A 138 -2.84 -0.65 -13.12
N TRP A 139 -2.68 -1.59 -12.20
CA TRP A 139 -2.22 -1.32 -10.84
C TRP A 139 -0.76 -0.82 -10.80
N ARG A 140 0.18 -1.50 -11.47
CA ARG A 140 1.61 -1.13 -11.45
C ARG A 140 1.85 0.32 -11.89
N ILE A 141 1.17 0.76 -12.94
CA ILE A 141 1.36 2.12 -13.49
C ILE A 141 0.77 3.16 -12.54
N SER A 142 -0.46 2.98 -12.04
CA SER A 142 -1.04 3.90 -11.06
C SER A 142 -0.26 3.90 -9.74
N HIS A 143 0.23 2.74 -9.31
CA HIS A 143 1.08 2.57 -8.13
C HIS A 143 2.44 3.25 -8.27
N ARG A 144 3.06 3.22 -9.45
CA ARG A 144 4.27 4.01 -9.74
C ARG A 144 3.98 5.51 -9.60
N THR A 145 2.85 5.97 -10.14
CA THR A 145 2.42 7.38 -10.03
C THR A 145 2.17 7.77 -8.57
N HIS A 146 1.57 6.88 -7.79
CA HIS A 146 1.38 7.02 -6.35
C HIS A 146 2.72 7.24 -5.64
N HIS A 147 3.68 6.32 -5.80
CA HIS A 147 5.00 6.44 -5.15
C HIS A 147 5.80 7.68 -5.59
N GLN A 148 5.61 8.15 -6.82
CA GLN A 148 6.22 9.38 -7.32
C GLN A 148 5.65 10.65 -6.69
N ASN A 149 4.43 10.59 -6.18
CA ASN A 149 3.68 11.75 -5.69
C ASN A 149 3.18 11.58 -4.26
N HIS A 150 3.68 10.59 -3.53
CA HIS A 150 3.21 10.25 -2.18
C HIS A 150 3.25 11.49 -1.27
N GLY A 151 2.14 11.75 -0.57
CA GLY A 151 1.98 12.93 0.28
C GLY A 151 1.60 14.23 -0.45
N ASN A 152 1.44 14.21 -1.78
CA ASN A 152 0.91 15.34 -2.54
C ASN A 152 -0.60 15.16 -2.79
N VAL A 153 -1.43 16.08 -2.27
CA VAL A 153 -2.90 15.95 -2.28
C VAL A 153 -3.49 15.92 -3.70
N GLU A 154 -2.84 16.58 -4.65
CA GLU A 154 -3.35 16.72 -6.02
C GLU A 154 -2.90 15.56 -6.92
N LYS A 155 -1.64 15.14 -6.75
CA LYS A 155 -0.98 14.21 -7.66
C LYS A 155 -0.98 12.75 -7.19
N ASP A 156 -1.10 12.48 -5.89
CA ASP A 156 -1.21 11.12 -5.36
C ASP A 156 -2.55 10.49 -5.73
N GLU A 157 -2.57 9.20 -6.05
CA GLU A 157 -3.66 8.46 -6.69
C GLU A 157 -4.80 7.97 -5.80
N SER A 158 -4.55 7.58 -4.54
CA SER A 158 -5.47 6.69 -3.81
C SER A 158 -5.88 7.19 -2.43
N TRP A 159 -4.91 7.61 -1.61
CA TRP A 159 -5.09 7.87 -0.17
C TRP A 159 -4.80 9.31 0.24
N VAL A 160 -5.39 10.26 -0.48
CA VAL A 160 -5.28 11.69 -0.17
C VAL A 160 -6.39 12.16 0.77
N PRO A 161 -6.13 13.15 1.65
CA PRO A 161 -7.16 13.83 2.41
C PRO A 161 -8.17 14.47 1.46
N MET A 162 -9.45 14.26 1.77
CA MET A 162 -10.53 14.84 1.00
C MET A 162 -10.76 16.29 1.43
N SER A 163 -10.95 17.21 0.47
CA SER A 163 -11.41 18.56 0.79
C SER A 163 -12.83 18.53 1.34
N GLU A 164 -13.17 19.51 2.17
CA GLU A 164 -14.51 19.62 2.75
C GLU A 164 -15.60 19.74 1.67
N ASP A 165 -15.38 20.56 0.64
CA ASP A 165 -16.31 20.71 -0.48
C ASP A 165 -16.59 19.38 -1.20
N LEU A 166 -15.53 18.61 -1.47
CA LEU A 166 -15.66 17.31 -2.12
C LEU A 166 -16.43 16.34 -1.22
N TYR A 167 -16.10 16.30 0.08
CA TYR A 167 -16.80 15.47 1.05
C TYR A 167 -18.28 15.82 1.12
N ASN A 168 -18.61 17.10 1.24
CA ASN A 168 -19.99 17.57 1.33
C ASN A 168 -20.80 17.22 0.09
N GLY A 169 -20.20 17.29 -1.11
CA GLY A 169 -20.81 16.90 -2.37
C GLY A 169 -21.01 15.38 -2.57
N LEU A 170 -20.44 14.52 -1.72
CA LEU A 170 -20.65 13.07 -1.85
C LEU A 170 -22.04 12.64 -1.43
N SER A 171 -22.57 11.63 -2.15
CA SER A 171 -23.82 10.95 -1.78
C SER A 171 -23.70 10.29 -0.39
N SER A 172 -24.82 10.19 0.34
CA SER A 172 -24.88 9.50 1.64
C SER A 172 -24.38 8.05 1.56
N ARG A 173 -24.65 7.37 0.45
CA ARG A 173 -24.16 6.00 0.19
C ARG A 173 -22.63 5.97 0.09
N THR A 174 -22.04 6.89 -0.65
CA THR A 174 -20.57 6.98 -0.78
C THR A 174 -19.93 7.29 0.56
N LYS A 175 -20.50 8.22 1.34
CA LYS A 175 -20.03 8.53 2.70
C LYS A 175 -20.08 7.30 3.60
N PHE A 176 -21.19 6.56 3.56
CA PHE A 176 -21.37 5.34 4.34
C PHE A 176 -20.34 4.26 3.97
N LEU A 177 -20.21 3.92 2.68
CA LEU A 177 -19.31 2.86 2.23
C LEU A 177 -17.82 3.21 2.41
N ARG A 178 -17.45 4.49 2.30
CA ARG A 178 -16.06 4.94 2.34
C ARG A 178 -15.55 5.30 3.74
N PHE A 179 -16.43 5.62 4.69
CA PHE A 179 -16.00 6.12 6.01
C PHE A 179 -16.58 5.38 7.21
N LYS A 180 -17.43 4.35 7.04
CA LYS A 180 -17.94 3.54 8.16
C LYS A 180 -17.40 2.12 8.12
N ILE A 181 -16.62 1.73 9.13
CA ILE A 181 -16.15 0.35 9.30
C ILE A 181 -17.34 -0.62 9.32
N PRO A 182 -17.24 -1.79 8.63
CA PRO A 182 -16.06 -2.33 7.95
C PRO A 182 -15.97 -2.04 6.45
N PHE A 183 -16.92 -1.30 5.86
CA PHE A 183 -17.04 -1.14 4.40
C PHE A 183 -15.78 -0.60 3.69
N PRO A 184 -15.00 0.33 4.26
CA PRO A 184 -13.76 0.83 3.65
C PRO A 184 -12.71 -0.27 3.45
N LEU A 185 -12.76 -1.35 4.24
CA LEU A 185 -11.85 -2.50 4.12
C LEU A 185 -12.15 -3.36 2.88
N PHE A 186 -13.16 -3.01 2.11
CA PHE A 186 -13.53 -3.69 0.88
C PHE A 186 -13.57 -2.73 -0.31
N ALA A 187 -12.90 -1.58 -0.20
CA ALA A 187 -12.97 -0.52 -1.18
C ALA A 187 -12.07 -0.77 -2.39
N TYR A 188 -11.01 -1.56 -2.24
CA TYR A 188 -10.01 -1.75 -3.28
C TYR A 188 -10.56 -2.23 -4.65
N PRO A 189 -11.47 -3.22 -4.75
CA PRO A 189 -12.06 -3.60 -6.04
C PRO A 189 -12.86 -2.45 -6.70
N VAL A 190 -13.55 -1.64 -5.88
CA VAL A 190 -14.26 -0.45 -6.37
C VAL A 190 -13.28 0.61 -6.85
N TYR A 191 -12.17 0.81 -6.13
CA TYR A 191 -11.08 1.70 -6.52
C TYR A 191 -10.46 1.29 -7.86
N LEU A 192 -10.27 -0.01 -8.13
CA LEU A 192 -9.76 -0.47 -9.41
C LEU A 192 -10.68 -0.03 -10.58
N TRP A 193 -12.00 -0.05 -10.36
CA TRP A 193 -12.97 0.29 -11.41
C TRP A 193 -13.24 1.80 -11.54
N HIS A 194 -13.27 2.54 -10.43
CA HIS A 194 -13.77 3.92 -10.38
C HIS A 194 -12.81 4.95 -9.76
N ARG A 195 -11.66 4.52 -9.22
CA ARG A 195 -10.72 5.33 -8.42
C ARG A 195 -11.38 5.95 -7.17
N SER A 196 -10.60 6.77 -6.45
CA SER A 196 -11.07 7.54 -5.29
C SER A 196 -11.96 8.73 -5.74
N PRO A 197 -12.95 9.16 -4.95
CA PRO A 197 -13.76 10.33 -5.25
C PRO A 197 -12.88 11.56 -5.55
N GLY A 198 -13.31 12.36 -6.52
CA GLY A 198 -12.52 13.47 -7.07
C GLY A 198 -11.54 13.06 -8.17
N LYS A 199 -11.35 11.76 -8.41
CA LYS A 199 -10.57 11.22 -9.53
C LYS A 199 -11.48 10.39 -10.45
N THR A 200 -11.19 10.43 -11.74
CA THR A 200 -11.95 9.69 -12.77
C THR A 200 -11.03 8.69 -13.46
N GLY A 201 -11.57 7.61 -14.00
CA GLY A 201 -10.79 6.59 -14.73
C GLY A 201 -10.92 5.20 -14.12
N SER A 202 -10.35 4.22 -14.82
CA SER A 202 -10.42 2.80 -14.46
C SER A 202 -9.09 2.13 -14.76
N HIS A 203 -8.68 1.20 -13.91
CA HIS A 203 -7.45 0.43 -14.09
C HIS A 203 -7.54 -0.60 -15.23
N PHE A 204 -8.75 -0.84 -15.73
CA PHE A 204 -9.02 -1.80 -16.80
C PHE A 204 -9.20 -1.14 -18.18
N ASN A 205 -9.44 0.18 -18.20
CA ASN A 205 -9.69 0.93 -19.44
C ASN A 205 -8.37 1.50 -19.99
N PRO A 206 -7.88 1.06 -21.17
CA PRO A 206 -6.65 1.58 -21.77
C PRO A 206 -6.72 3.09 -22.07
N TYR A 207 -7.91 3.64 -22.26
CA TYR A 207 -8.11 5.07 -22.53
C TYR A 207 -8.36 5.90 -21.25
N SER A 208 -8.19 5.29 -20.07
CA SER A 208 -8.23 6.01 -18.80
C SER A 208 -7.14 7.08 -18.74
N ASN A 209 -7.45 8.21 -18.11
CA ASN A 209 -6.49 9.29 -17.81
C ASN A 209 -5.35 8.87 -16.84
N LEU A 210 -5.42 7.65 -16.31
CA LEU A 210 -4.33 7.01 -15.54
C LEU A 210 -3.10 6.70 -16.39
N PHE A 211 -3.28 6.55 -17.71
CA PHE A 211 -2.29 5.91 -18.57
C PHE A 211 -1.90 6.80 -19.74
N ALA A 212 -0.61 6.83 -20.05
CA ALA A 212 -0.13 7.49 -21.25
C ALA A 212 -0.51 6.67 -22.51
N PRO A 213 -0.65 7.27 -23.69
CA PRO A 213 -1.05 6.56 -24.91
C PRO A 213 -0.18 5.33 -25.24
N GLN A 214 1.12 5.38 -24.94
CA GLN A 214 2.06 4.28 -25.14
C GLN A 214 1.84 3.09 -24.18
N GLU A 215 1.13 3.28 -23.07
CA GLU A 215 0.88 2.26 -22.05
C GLU A 215 -0.38 1.43 -22.35
N ARG A 216 -1.21 1.85 -23.31
CA ARG A 216 -2.51 1.23 -23.64
C ARG A 216 -2.45 -0.29 -23.83
N LYS A 217 -1.43 -0.77 -24.56
CA LYS A 217 -1.27 -2.20 -24.83
C LYS A 217 -1.05 -3.00 -23.54
N HIS A 218 -0.31 -2.45 -22.58
CA HIS A 218 -0.10 -3.09 -21.28
C HIS A 218 -1.41 -3.22 -20.50
N ILE A 219 -2.28 -2.22 -20.57
CA ILE A 219 -3.59 -2.26 -19.92
C ILE A 219 -4.45 -3.35 -20.54
N MET A 220 -4.50 -3.41 -21.88
CA MET A 220 -5.22 -4.46 -22.60
C MET A 220 -4.75 -5.85 -22.18
N THR A 221 -3.44 -6.11 -22.14
CA THR A 221 -2.89 -7.40 -21.69
C THR A 221 -3.34 -7.75 -20.27
N SER A 222 -3.25 -6.81 -19.33
CA SER A 222 -3.65 -7.05 -17.93
C SER A 222 -5.14 -7.32 -17.79
N THR A 223 -5.96 -6.56 -18.51
CA THR A 223 -7.41 -6.76 -18.53
C THR A 223 -7.75 -8.12 -19.13
N THR A 224 -7.05 -8.58 -20.17
CA THR A 224 -7.22 -9.94 -20.71
C THR A 224 -6.86 -11.02 -19.70
N CYS A 225 -5.72 -10.92 -19.00
CA CYS A 225 -5.33 -11.88 -17.96
C CYS A 225 -6.33 -11.91 -16.80
N TRP A 226 -6.82 -10.75 -16.39
CA TRP A 226 -7.86 -10.63 -15.37
C TRP A 226 -9.18 -11.28 -15.80
N ILE A 227 -9.65 -11.00 -17.02
CA ILE A 227 -10.85 -11.62 -17.59
C ILE A 227 -10.70 -13.14 -17.65
N ALA A 228 -9.52 -13.64 -18.04
CA ALA A 228 -9.24 -15.08 -18.06
C ALA A 228 -9.39 -15.70 -16.65
N MET A 229 -8.90 -15.03 -15.60
CA MET A 229 -9.10 -15.51 -14.22
C MET A 229 -10.59 -15.48 -13.81
N VAL A 230 -11.33 -14.43 -14.16
CA VAL A 230 -12.77 -14.37 -13.86
C VAL A 230 -13.53 -15.48 -14.57
N VAL A 231 -13.26 -15.71 -15.86
CA VAL A 231 -13.85 -16.82 -16.62
C VAL A 231 -13.51 -18.17 -15.98
N PHE A 232 -12.27 -18.35 -15.53
CA PHE A 232 -11.86 -19.55 -14.81
C PHE A 232 -12.63 -19.75 -13.49
N LEU A 233 -12.80 -18.70 -12.68
CA LEU A 233 -13.57 -18.76 -11.42
C LEU A 233 -15.06 -19.03 -11.67
N VAL A 234 -15.64 -18.41 -12.71
CA VAL A 234 -17.01 -18.67 -13.13
C VAL A 234 -17.16 -20.13 -13.58
N TYR A 235 -16.24 -20.63 -14.40
CA TYR A 235 -16.21 -22.04 -14.78
C TYR A 235 -16.12 -22.96 -13.56
N LEU A 236 -15.22 -22.70 -12.61
CA LEU A 236 -15.14 -23.46 -11.36
C LEU A 236 -16.46 -23.42 -10.58
N SER A 237 -17.16 -22.28 -10.55
CA SER A 237 -18.47 -22.19 -9.90
C SER A 237 -19.52 -23.13 -10.49
N PHE A 238 -19.43 -23.46 -11.78
CA PHE A 238 -20.28 -24.47 -12.41
C PHE A 238 -19.82 -25.91 -12.13
N VAL A 239 -18.51 -26.14 -11.98
CA VAL A 239 -17.94 -27.48 -11.77
C VAL A 239 -18.10 -27.95 -10.32
N ILE A 240 -17.72 -27.12 -9.34
CA ILE A 240 -17.72 -27.48 -7.92
C ILE A 240 -18.84 -26.80 -7.11
N GLY A 241 -19.65 -25.98 -7.77
CA GLY A 241 -20.76 -25.25 -7.18
C GLY A 241 -20.36 -23.86 -6.67
N PRO A 242 -21.25 -22.85 -6.81
CA PRO A 242 -20.93 -21.46 -6.47
C PRO A 242 -20.64 -21.26 -4.99
N SER A 243 -21.32 -22.00 -4.11
CA SER A 243 -21.05 -21.96 -2.66
C SER A 243 -19.63 -22.43 -2.34
N MET A 244 -19.18 -23.52 -2.97
CA MET A 244 -17.84 -24.06 -2.71
C MET A 244 -16.76 -23.15 -3.27
N THR A 245 -16.92 -22.65 -4.50
CA THR A 245 -16.01 -21.64 -5.09
C THR A 245 -15.94 -20.40 -4.22
N PHE A 246 -17.07 -19.92 -3.69
CA PHE A 246 -17.08 -18.78 -2.77
C PHE A 246 -16.32 -19.08 -1.47
N LYS A 247 -16.49 -20.26 -0.86
CA LYS A 247 -15.73 -20.64 0.35
C LYS A 247 -14.23 -20.81 0.09
N LEU A 248 -13.86 -21.40 -1.05
CA LEU A 248 -12.46 -21.70 -1.36
C LEU A 248 -11.68 -20.48 -1.85
N TYR A 249 -12.33 -19.58 -2.60
CA TYR A 249 -11.66 -18.45 -3.22
C TYR A 249 -12.27 -17.11 -2.79
N GLY A 250 -13.59 -16.98 -2.82
CA GLY A 250 -14.30 -15.72 -2.54
C GLY A 250 -14.04 -15.15 -1.14
N VAL A 251 -14.17 -15.97 -0.09
CA VAL A 251 -13.93 -15.52 1.29
C VAL A 251 -12.44 -15.20 1.52
N PRO A 252 -11.47 -16.05 1.13
CA PRO A 252 -10.05 -15.67 1.16
C PRO A 252 -9.74 -14.38 0.39
N TYR A 253 -10.33 -14.18 -0.78
CA TYR A 253 -10.18 -12.95 -1.57
C TYR A 253 -10.66 -11.72 -0.81
N LEU A 254 -11.82 -11.78 -0.13
CA LEU A 254 -12.32 -10.69 0.70
C LEU A 254 -11.37 -10.36 1.86
N ILE A 255 -10.73 -11.38 2.47
CA ILE A 255 -9.73 -11.18 3.52
C ILE A 255 -8.45 -10.55 2.96
N PHE A 256 -8.00 -10.96 1.78
CA PHE A 256 -6.90 -10.30 1.07
C PHE A 256 -7.20 -8.82 0.82
N VAL A 257 -8.40 -8.50 0.33
CA VAL A 257 -8.82 -7.12 0.09
C VAL A 257 -8.77 -6.31 1.39
N ALA A 258 -9.27 -6.87 2.50
CA ALA A 258 -9.20 -6.24 3.81
C ALA A 258 -7.75 -6.02 4.28
N TRP A 259 -6.86 -7.01 4.08
CA TRP A 259 -5.43 -6.84 4.36
C TRP A 259 -4.81 -5.69 3.57
N LEU A 260 -5.11 -5.60 2.28
CA LEU A 260 -4.62 -4.52 1.42
C LEU A 260 -5.08 -3.16 1.93
N ASP A 261 -6.37 -3.00 2.21
CA ASP A 261 -6.92 -1.73 2.70
C ASP A 261 -6.37 -1.37 4.11
N VAL A 262 -6.23 -2.33 5.03
CA VAL A 262 -5.62 -2.11 6.36
C VAL A 262 -4.17 -1.69 6.24
N VAL A 263 -3.35 -2.45 5.50
CA VAL A 263 -1.93 -2.17 5.36
C VAL A 263 -1.73 -0.83 4.68
N THR A 264 -2.50 -0.54 3.64
CA THR A 264 -2.41 0.76 2.96
C THR A 264 -2.84 1.89 3.89
N TYR A 265 -3.92 1.74 4.65
CA TYR A 265 -4.31 2.73 5.66
C TYR A 265 -3.17 3.02 6.65
N LEU A 266 -2.53 1.98 7.20
CA LEU A 266 -1.42 2.13 8.15
C LEU A 266 -0.17 2.78 7.53
N HIS A 267 0.12 2.53 6.25
CA HIS A 267 1.22 3.22 5.54
C HIS A 267 0.95 4.71 5.31
N HIS A 268 -0.31 5.13 5.38
CA HIS A 268 -0.75 6.48 5.03
C HIS A 268 -1.16 7.36 6.21
N HIS A 269 -1.26 6.80 7.41
CA HIS A 269 -1.75 7.51 8.59
C HIS A 269 -0.76 7.39 9.74
N GLY A 270 -0.28 8.52 10.25
CA GLY A 270 0.49 8.60 11.49
C GLY A 270 -0.42 8.60 12.72
N TYR A 271 0.02 7.96 13.81
CA TYR A 271 -0.76 7.83 15.04
C TYR A 271 -0.82 9.13 15.86
N GLU A 272 0.31 9.83 16.05
CA GLU A 272 0.40 10.99 16.95
C GLU A 272 0.75 12.30 16.23
N GLN A 273 1.59 12.25 15.20
CA GLN A 273 2.00 13.42 14.42
C GLN A 273 1.25 13.42 13.09
N LYS A 274 0.59 14.53 12.78
CA LYS A 274 -0.03 14.73 11.46
C LYS A 274 1.08 14.76 10.42
N LEU A 275 1.12 13.73 9.56
CA LEU A 275 1.98 13.73 8.39
C LEU A 275 1.61 14.93 7.50
N PRO A 276 2.58 15.74 7.05
CA PRO A 276 2.30 16.89 6.21
C PRO A 276 1.80 16.45 4.84
N TRP A 277 0.85 17.21 4.31
CA TRP A 277 0.30 17.03 2.97
C TRP A 277 0.65 18.25 2.12
N TYR A 278 1.24 18.00 0.95
CA TYR A 278 1.77 19.03 0.07
C TYR A 278 0.80 19.38 -1.06
N ARG A 279 0.83 20.64 -1.53
CA ARG A 279 0.06 21.16 -2.68
C ARG A 279 0.97 21.86 -3.69
N GLY A 280 0.56 21.92 -4.96
CA GLY A 280 1.30 22.63 -6.00
C GLY A 280 2.63 21.99 -6.41
N LYS A 281 3.64 22.83 -6.73
CA LYS A 281 4.96 22.41 -7.22
C LYS A 281 5.95 22.06 -6.09
N VAL A 282 5.52 21.35 -5.06
CA VAL A 282 6.48 20.63 -4.21
C VAL A 282 6.94 19.42 -5.01
N VAL A 283 8.05 19.58 -5.72
CA VAL A 283 8.71 18.49 -6.41
C VAL A 283 9.47 17.73 -5.34
N ILE A 284 8.93 16.60 -4.87
CA ILE A 284 9.76 15.57 -4.24
C ILE A 284 10.65 15.08 -5.38
N THR A 285 11.80 15.73 -5.54
CA THR A 285 12.73 15.41 -6.61
C THR A 285 13.21 14.00 -6.34
N THR A 286 12.72 13.09 -7.18
CA THR A 286 13.01 11.66 -7.27
C THR A 286 12.14 10.78 -6.36
N PRO A 287 11.33 9.85 -6.91
CA PRO A 287 10.71 8.80 -6.11
C PRO A 287 11.80 8.03 -5.38
N LEU A 288 11.65 7.83 -4.06
CA LEU A 288 12.24 6.65 -3.45
C LEU A 288 11.56 5.46 -4.12
N HIS A 289 12.26 4.81 -5.06
CA HIS A 289 12.13 3.35 -5.15
C HIS A 289 12.79 2.81 -3.87
N CYS A 290 12.10 2.97 -2.74
CA CYS A 290 12.32 2.10 -1.59
C CYS A 290 11.96 0.71 -2.10
N ILE A 291 13.01 -0.05 -2.39
CA ILE A 291 12.96 -1.49 -2.52
C ILE A 291 12.85 -2.05 -1.11
#